data_AF-A0A7C9F590-F1
#
_entry.id   AF-A0A7C9F590-F1
#
_cell.length_a   1.000
_cell.length_b   1.000
_cell.length_c   1.000
_cell.angle_alpha   90.00
_cell.angle_beta   90.00
_cell.angle_gamma   90.00
#
_symmetry.space_group_name_H-M   'P 1'
#
loop_
_entity.id
_entity.type
_entity.pdbx_description
1 polymer ?
#
loop_
_entity_poly.entity_id
_entity_poly.type
_entity_poly.pdbx_seq_one_letter_code
_entity_poly.pdbx_strand_id
1 'polypeptide(L)'
;LSANSITAIHLSRLGEEWVLWASEEFGFLTPSDSVSTGSSIMPQKKNPDPMELVRGKSARVVGDLVTLLVLCKGLPMAYNRDLQEDKEPVFDSVKAVTGML
;
A
#
# COMPACT_ATOMS: atom_id res chain seq x y z
N LEU A 1 10.72 -4.85 -7.51
CA LEU A 1 9.32 -4.40 -7.60
C LEU A 1 8.31 -5.55 -7.47
N SER A 2 8.44 -6.68 -8.17
CA SER A 2 7.46 -7.79 -8.05
C SER A 2 7.28 -8.31 -6.61
N ALA A 3 8.37 -8.50 -5.86
CA ALA A 3 8.30 -8.88 -4.45
C ALA A 3 7.58 -7.82 -3.58
N ASN A 4 7.84 -6.54 -3.84
CA ASN A 4 7.16 -5.43 -3.17
C ASN A 4 5.66 -5.44 -3.48
N SER A 5 5.27 -5.63 -4.74
CA SER A 5 3.86 -5.68 -5.15
C SER A 5 3.13 -6.86 -4.50
N ILE A 6 3.74 -8.05 -4.48
CA ILE A 6 3.16 -9.22 -3.80
C ILE A 6 2.98 -8.95 -2.29
N THR A 7 4.00 -8.36 -1.66
CA THR A 7 3.95 -7.97 -0.24
C THR A 7 2.81 -6.97 0.00
N ALA A 8 2.71 -5.93 -0.82
CA ALA A 8 1.69 -4.90 -0.70
C ALA A 8 0.27 -5.46 -0.91
N ILE A 9 0.10 -6.46 -1.78
CA ILE A 9 -1.17 -7.18 -1.96
C ILE A 9 -1.53 -7.97 -0.70
N HIS A 10 -0.59 -8.71 -0.10
CA HIS A 10 -0.86 -9.41 1.16
C HIS A 10 -1.23 -8.46 2.29
N LEU A 11 -0.52 -7.33 2.41
CA LEU A 11 -0.83 -6.28 3.39
C LEU A 11 -2.19 -5.63 3.12
N SER A 12 -2.58 -5.41 1.86
CA SER A 12 -3.91 -4.89 1.53
C SER A 12 -5.03 -5.83 1.97
N ARG A 13 -4.83 -7.14 1.83
CA ARG A 13 -5.78 -8.15 2.30
C ARG A 13 -5.89 -8.12 3.82
N LEU A 14 -4.78 -8.05 4.54
CA LEU A 14 -4.81 -7.89 6.00
C LEU A 14 -5.50 -6.59 6.42
N GLY A 15 -5.29 -5.51 5.68
CA GLY A 15 -6.00 -4.24 5.88
C GLY A 15 -7.51 -4.38 5.74
N GLU A 16 -7.98 -5.13 4.74
CA GLU A 16 -9.42 -5.44 4.56
C GLU A 16 -10.00 -6.18 5.77
N GLU A 17 -9.33 -7.23 6.23
CA GLU A 17 -9.76 -8.00 7.40
C GLU A 17 -9.88 -7.09 8.63
N TRP A 18 -8.90 -6.21 8.86
CA TRP A 18 -8.95 -5.25 9.98
C TRP A 18 -10.11 -4.27 9.88
N VAL A 19 -10.36 -3.72 8.69
CA VAL A 19 -11.47 -2.78 8.47
C VAL A 19 -12.81 -3.46 8.74
N LEU A 20 -12.98 -4.70 8.27
CA LEU A 20 -14.20 -5.49 8.52
C LEU A 20 -14.35 -5.86 10.00
N TRP A 21 -13.29 -6.37 10.63
CA TRP A 21 -13.32 -6.79 12.03
C TRP A 21 -13.55 -5.63 13.00
N ALA A 22 -13.17 -4.40 12.61
CA ALA A 22 -13.39 -3.17 13.37
C ALA A 22 -14.80 -2.56 13.17
N SER A 23 -15.61 -3.09 12.25
CA SER A 23 -16.96 -2.55 12.00
C SER A 23 -17.89 -2.80 13.19
N GLU A 24 -18.96 -2.01 13.30
CA GLU A 24 -19.94 -2.17 14.38
C GLU A 24 -20.72 -3.49 14.25
N GLU A 25 -20.97 -3.94 13.01
CA GLU A 25 -21.70 -5.17 12.71
C GLU A 25 -20.91 -6.43 13.09
N PHE A 26 -19.58 -6.41 12.94
CA PHE A 26 -18.71 -7.54 13.32
C PHE A 26 -18.20 -7.42 14.75
N GLY A 27 -17.63 -6.28 15.12
CA GLY A 27 -17.17 -6.00 16.49
C GLY A 27 -16.10 -6.96 17.02
N PHE A 28 -15.27 -7.55 16.15
CA PHE A 28 -14.25 -8.52 16.53
C PHE A 28 -13.00 -7.87 17.14
N LEU A 29 -12.71 -6.62 16.76
CA LEU A 29 -11.63 -5.84 17.36
C LEU A 29 -12.01 -4.36 17.49
N THR A 30 -11.32 -3.67 18.39
CA THR A 30 -11.36 -2.21 18.47
C THR A 30 -9.93 -1.70 18.34
N PRO A 31 -9.61 -0.92 17.29
CA PRO A 31 -8.27 -0.38 17.11
C PRO A 31 -7.89 0.57 18.25
N SER A 32 -6.60 0.62 18.61
CA SER A 32 -6.11 1.62 19.55
C SER A 32 -6.05 3.00 18.90
N ASP A 33 -6.04 4.05 19.73
CA ASP A 33 -5.97 5.45 19.30
C ASP A 33 -4.70 5.77 18.49
N SER A 34 -3.63 5.01 18.70
CA SER A 34 -2.38 5.15 17.93
C SER A 34 -2.50 4.66 16.48
N VAL A 35 -3.50 3.84 16.17
CA VAL A 35 -3.72 3.25 14.84
C VAL A 35 -5.14 3.47 14.34
N SER A 36 -5.82 4.48 14.85
CA SER A 36 -7.14 4.89 14.38
C SER A 36 -7.33 6.39 14.53
N THR A 37 -8.27 6.94 13.77
CA THR A 37 -8.82 8.26 14.05
C THR A 37 -10.21 8.12 14.66
N GLY A 38 -10.72 9.20 15.21
CA GLY A 38 -12.07 9.25 15.77
C GLY A 38 -12.59 10.67 15.76
N SER A 39 -13.82 10.82 16.21
CA SER A 39 -14.44 12.13 16.39
C SER A 39 -14.74 12.38 17.86
N SER A 40 -14.58 13.62 18.31
CA SER A 40 -14.94 14.02 19.68
C SER A 40 -16.44 13.87 19.96
N ILE A 41 -17.29 13.90 18.94
CA ILE A 41 -18.75 13.72 19.07
C ILE A 41 -19.15 12.25 19.21
N MET A 42 -18.31 11.32 18.76
CA MET A 42 -18.55 9.87 18.77
C MET A 42 -17.27 9.16 19.24
N PRO A 43 -16.96 9.21 20.54
CA PRO A 43 -15.70 8.71 21.09
C PRO A 43 -15.49 7.20 20.91
N GLN A 44 -16.56 6.43 20.78
CA GLN A 44 -16.55 5.00 20.52
C GLN A 44 -16.25 4.65 19.05
N LYS A 45 -16.46 5.58 18.12
CA LYS A 45 -16.24 5.33 16.69
C LYS A 45 -14.75 5.51 16.38
N LYS A 46 -14.06 4.38 16.18
CA LYS A 46 -12.64 4.31 15.80
C LYS A 46 -12.53 3.91 14.33
N ASN A 47 -12.01 4.80 13.50
CA ASN A 47 -11.79 4.56 12.08
C ASN A 47 -10.39 3.97 11.87
N PRO A 48 -10.25 2.77 11.28
CA PRO A 48 -8.96 2.12 11.04
C PRO A 48 -8.22 2.71 9.82
N ASP A 49 -8.12 4.05 9.73
CA ASP A 49 -7.55 4.77 8.59
C ASP A 49 -6.16 4.27 8.15
N PRO A 50 -5.22 3.91 9.05
CA PRO A 50 -3.94 3.35 8.62
C PRO A 50 -4.09 2.09 7.77
N MET A 51 -5.06 1.22 8.09
CA MET A 51 -5.32 -0.01 7.32
C MET A 51 -6.00 0.29 5.99
N GLU A 52 -6.86 1.32 5.94
CA GLU A 52 -7.40 1.81 4.66
C GLU A 52 -6.30 2.38 3.76
N LEU A 53 -5.34 3.11 4.34
CA LEU A 53 -4.17 3.63 3.63
C LEU A 53 -3.25 2.52 3.14
N VAL A 54 -3.01 1.47 3.94
CA VAL A 54 -2.28 0.27 3.50
C VAL A 54 -2.96 -0.37 2.29
N ARG A 55 -4.30 -0.52 2.33
CA ARG A 55 -5.07 -1.05 1.20
C ARG A 55 -4.89 -0.21 -0.06
N GLY A 56 -5.02 1.11 0.05
CA GLY A 56 -4.84 2.04 -1.06
C GLY A 56 -3.40 2.07 -1.62
N LYS A 57 -2.38 2.01 -0.76
CA LYS A 57 -0.97 2.02 -1.17
C LYS A 57 -0.56 0.80 -1.99
N SER A 58 -1.29 -0.31 -1.91
CA SER A 58 -1.01 -1.48 -2.76
C SER A 58 -1.10 -1.15 -4.25
N ALA A 59 -2.07 -0.33 -4.66
CA ALA A 59 -2.22 0.12 -6.05
C ALA A 59 -1.01 0.93 -6.53
N ARG A 60 -0.44 1.77 -5.65
CA ARG A 60 0.77 2.56 -5.93
C ARG A 60 1.97 1.65 -6.21
N VAL A 61 2.20 0.67 -5.34
CA VAL A 61 3.32 -0.30 -5.47
C VAL A 61 3.16 -1.20 -6.71
N VAL A 62 1.92 -1.56 -7.08
CA VAL A 62 1.65 -2.29 -8.33
C VAL A 62 1.88 -1.39 -9.54
N GLY A 63 1.50 -0.12 -9.47
CA GLY A 63 1.78 0.89 -10.49
C GLY A 63 3.27 1.01 -10.80
N ASP A 64 4.12 1.10 -9.77
CA ASP A 64 5.58 1.15 -9.92
C ASP A 64 6.13 -0.06 -10.69
N LEU A 65 5.63 -1.26 -10.39
CA LEU A 65 6.00 -2.48 -11.12
C LEU A 65 5.62 -2.39 -12.59
N VAL A 66 4.39 -1.96 -12.89
CA VAL A 66 3.91 -1.81 -14.27
C VAL A 66 4.76 -0.78 -15.02
N THR A 67 5.07 0.36 -14.39
CA THR A 67 5.96 1.38 -14.95
C THR A 67 7.30 0.79 -15.36
N LEU A 68 7.97 0.05 -14.48
CA LEU A 68 9.28 -0.54 -14.79
C LEU A 68 9.20 -1.63 -15.88
N LEU A 69 8.15 -2.48 -15.86
CA LEU A 69 7.95 -3.50 -16.88
C LEU A 69 7.74 -2.88 -18.27
N VAL A 70 6.94 -1.82 -18.35
CA VAL A 70 6.65 -1.12 -19.61
C VAL A 70 7.87 -0.32 -20.07
N LEU A 71 8.65 0.26 -19.15
CA LEU A 71 9.91 0.93 -19.46
C LEU A 71 10.88 0.01 -20.21
N CYS A 72 11.04 -1.23 -19.74
CA CYS A 72 11.97 -2.19 -20.35
C CYS A 72 11.43 -2.84 -21.64
N LYS A 73 10.13 -2.70 -21.95
CA LYS A 73 9.48 -3.44 -23.02
C LYS A 73 10.00 -3.02 -24.40
N GLY A 74 10.77 -3.90 -25.03
CA GLY A 74 11.20 -3.76 -26.42
C GLY A 74 12.41 -2.84 -26.63
N LEU A 75 13.16 -2.52 -25.57
CA LEU A 75 14.41 -1.77 -25.71
C LEU A 75 15.48 -2.62 -26.42
N PRO A 76 16.21 -2.07 -27.42
CA PRO A 76 17.35 -2.75 -28.02
C PRO A 76 18.54 -2.78 -27.05
N MET A 77 19.47 -3.72 -27.24
CA MET A 77 20.69 -3.75 -26.43
C MET A 77 21.66 -2.61 -26.80
N ALA A 78 22.48 -2.09 -25.89
CA ALA A 78 22.66 -2.48 -24.49
C ALA A 78 22.14 -1.41 -23.50
N TYR A 79 22.77 -0.24 -23.46
CA TYR A 79 22.34 0.89 -22.62
C TYR A 79 21.48 1.86 -23.42
N ASN A 80 20.34 2.23 -22.85
CA ASN A 80 19.43 3.25 -23.36
C ASN A 80 19.18 4.28 -22.26
N ARG A 81 19.02 5.56 -22.62
CA ARG A 81 18.82 6.64 -21.65
C ARG A 81 17.45 6.54 -20.95
N ASP A 82 16.49 5.86 -21.56
CA ASP A 82 15.19 5.47 -21.00
C ASP A 82 15.34 4.84 -19.61
N LEU A 83 16.40 4.04 -19.40
CA LEU A 83 16.68 3.39 -18.12
C LEU A 83 17.00 4.37 -16.97
N GLN A 84 17.00 5.68 -17.19
CA GLN A 84 17.08 6.67 -16.11
C GLN A 84 15.78 6.75 -15.31
N GLU A 85 14.64 6.39 -15.90
CA GLU A 85 13.30 6.37 -15.28
C GLU A 85 13.10 5.20 -14.29
N ASP A 86 14.14 4.41 -14.02
CA ASP A 86 14.08 3.27 -13.11
C ASP A 86 14.04 3.65 -11.62
N LYS A 87 14.63 4.79 -11.25
CA LYS A 87 14.89 5.15 -9.85
C LYS A 87 13.64 5.55 -9.12
N GLU A 88 12.83 6.41 -9.74
CA GLU A 88 11.60 6.93 -9.14
C GLU A 88 10.65 5.81 -8.70
N PRO A 89 10.23 4.87 -9.59
CA PRO A 89 9.33 3.78 -9.18
C PRO A 89 9.99 2.83 -8.17
N VAL A 90 11.32 2.65 -8.21
CA VAL A 90 12.01 1.81 -7.22
C VAL A 90 12.03 2.47 -5.84
N PHE A 91 12.41 3.74 -5.75
CA PHE A 91 12.47 4.47 -4.48
C PHE A 91 11.08 4.67 -3.89
N ASP A 92 10.09 4.97 -4.73
CA ASP A 92 8.72 5.13 -4.29
C ASP A 92 8.14 3.84 -3.74
N SER A 93 8.32 2.72 -4.44
CA SER A 93 7.89 1.40 -4.00
C SER A 93 8.52 0.99 -2.67
N VAL A 94 9.83 1.21 -2.49
CA VAL A 94 10.54 0.91 -1.23
C VAL A 94 9.99 1.76 -0.09
N LYS A 95 9.80 3.06 -0.31
CA LYS A 95 9.23 3.98 0.69
C LYS A 95 7.80 3.58 1.06
N ALA A 96 6.98 3.23 0.07
CA ALA A 96 5.62 2.81 0.28
C ALA A 96 5.54 1.53 1.12
N VAL A 97 6.26 0.47 0.73
CA VAL A 97 6.26 -0.81 1.47
C VAL A 97 6.84 -0.65 2.87
N THR A 98 7.92 0.11 3.03
CA THR A 98 8.50 0.37 4.37
C THR A 98 7.51 1.10 5.27
N GLY A 99 6.69 2.01 4.72
CA GLY A 99 5.64 2.68 5.47
C GLY A 99 4.32 1.91 5.55
N MET A 100 4.24 0.68 5.04
CA MET A 100 3.13 -0.25 5.23
C MET A 100 3.43 -1.34 6.25
N LEU A 101 4.72 -1.64 6.47
CA LEU A 101 5.24 -2.55 7.50
C LEU A 101 5.36 -1.83 8.85
#